data_AF-A0A8S3CBM7-F1
#
_entry.id   AF-A0A8S3CBM7-F1
#
_cell.length_a   1.000
_cell.length_b   1.000
_cell.length_c   1.000
_cell.angle_alpha   90.00
_cell.angle_beta   90.00
_cell.angle_gamma   90.00
#
_symmetry.space_group_name_H-M   'P 1'
#
loop_
_entity.id
_entity.type
_entity.pdbx_description
1 polymer ?
#
loop_
_entity_poly.entity_id
_entity_poly.type
_entity_poly.pdbx_seq_one_letter_code
_entity_poly.pdbx_strand_id
1 'polypeptide(L)'
;MAHRASVSMVVIDYPWTKTKEDVAAFYNVEETKGLSEERVKRDLERYGPNELPAEEGKPLWKLILEQFDDLLVKILLAAACISFVLALFEEHKEEDSLVAAFVEPLVILLILIANATVGVWQERNAESAIEALKEYEPEIAKVVRQNRPGQIQRIKARELVPGDIVEIAVGDKVPADIRITTIYSTTIRVDQSLLTGESVSVIKHTDPVPDPRAVNQDKKNILFSGTNIAAGKCKGVVIGTGLNTEIGKIRSEMAATEVEKTPLQQKLDEFSEQLS
;
A
#
# COMPACT_ATOMS: atom_id res chain seq x y z
N MET A 1 -14.24 12.74 -14.23
CA MET A 1 -13.37 13.73 -14.89
C MET A 1 -12.14 14.01 -14.02
N ALA A 2 -11.09 13.22 -14.18
CA ALA A 2 -9.76 13.54 -13.64
C ALA A 2 -8.72 13.00 -14.63
N HIS A 3 -8.56 13.70 -15.76
CA HIS A 3 -7.36 13.55 -16.58
C HIS A 3 -6.20 14.19 -15.82
N ARG A 4 -5.55 13.43 -14.92
CA ARG A 4 -4.19 13.76 -14.50
C ARG A 4 -3.30 13.55 -15.72
N ALA A 5 -2.83 14.65 -16.30
CA ALA A 5 -1.80 14.63 -17.31
C ALA A 5 -0.65 13.73 -16.83
N SER A 6 -0.27 12.74 -17.62
CA SER A 6 0.89 11.89 -17.39
C SER A 6 2.15 12.75 -17.53
N VAL A 7 2.49 13.51 -16.49
CA VAL A 7 3.83 14.07 -16.34
C VAL A 7 4.73 12.85 -16.27
N SER A 8 5.50 12.59 -17.32
CA SER A 8 6.52 11.54 -17.31
C SER A 8 7.41 11.75 -16.09
N MET A 9 7.26 10.88 -15.09
CA MET A 9 8.14 10.86 -13.93
C MET A 9 9.53 10.55 -14.47
N VAL A 10 10.44 11.52 -14.35
CA VAL A 10 11.82 11.36 -14.83
C VAL A 10 12.56 10.59 -13.73
N VAL A 11 12.37 9.27 -13.74
CA VAL A 11 13.12 8.33 -12.91
C VAL A 11 14.30 7.85 -13.74
N ILE A 12 15.45 7.65 -13.11
CA ILE A 12 16.62 7.13 -13.78
C ILE A 12 16.37 5.68 -14.23
N ASP A 13 16.62 5.39 -15.51
CA ASP A 13 16.54 4.02 -16.01
C ASP A 13 17.74 3.20 -15.54
N TYR A 14 17.45 2.02 -15.00
CA TYR A 14 18.45 1.02 -14.57
C TYR A 14 19.56 1.61 -13.65
N PRO A 15 19.23 2.22 -12.49
CA PRO A 15 20.20 2.89 -11.62
C PRO A 15 21.36 2.00 -11.16
N TRP A 16 21.14 0.69 -11.09
CA TRP A 16 22.18 -0.28 -10.73
C TRP A 16 23.27 -0.42 -11.80
N THR A 17 22.98 -0.13 -13.08
CA THR A 17 23.97 -0.19 -14.16
C THR A 17 24.81 1.07 -14.28
N LYS A 18 24.47 2.13 -13.52
CA LYS A 18 25.11 3.44 -13.59
C LYS A 18 26.19 3.59 -12.52
N THR A 19 27.21 4.39 -12.80
CA THR A 19 28.19 4.80 -11.79
C THR A 19 27.54 5.73 -10.77
N LYS A 20 28.15 5.83 -9.58
CA LYS A 20 27.62 6.74 -8.54
C LYS A 20 27.66 8.20 -9.01
N GLU A 21 28.65 8.55 -9.83
CA GLU A 21 28.80 9.87 -10.46
C GLU A 21 27.67 10.14 -11.46
N ASP A 22 27.30 9.17 -12.30
CA ASP A 22 26.20 9.31 -13.25
C ASP A 22 24.85 9.51 -12.55
N VAL A 23 24.62 8.76 -11.46
CA VAL A 23 23.38 8.89 -10.68
C VAL A 23 23.32 10.26 -10.00
N ALA A 24 24.42 10.71 -9.38
CA ALA A 24 24.51 12.03 -8.78
C ALA A 24 24.34 13.15 -9.84
N ALA A 25 24.90 12.98 -11.03
CA ALA A 25 24.77 13.93 -12.14
C ALA A 25 23.33 13.98 -12.69
N PHE A 26 22.65 12.84 -12.83
CA PHE A 26 21.25 12.77 -13.27
C PHE A 26 20.34 13.56 -12.32
N TYR A 27 20.53 13.39 -11.01
CA TYR A 27 19.81 14.17 -10.00
C TYR A 27 20.46 15.53 -9.72
N ASN A 28 21.52 15.93 -10.42
CA ASN A 28 22.25 17.18 -10.22
C ASN A 28 22.46 17.50 -8.72
N VAL A 29 23.03 16.55 -7.99
CA VAL A 29 23.22 16.60 -6.53
C VAL A 29 24.67 16.30 -6.17
N GLU A 30 25.21 17.04 -5.19
CA GLU A 30 26.54 16.81 -4.64
C GLU A 30 26.43 16.06 -3.31
N GLU A 31 27.16 14.95 -3.13
CA GLU A 31 27.05 14.07 -1.94
C GLU A 31 27.30 14.76 -0.58
N THR A 32 28.02 15.88 -0.59
CA THR A 32 28.37 16.67 0.61
C THR A 32 27.30 17.70 0.95
N LYS A 33 26.60 18.23 -0.06
CA LYS A 33 25.62 19.32 0.10
C LYS A 33 24.17 18.84 0.06
N GLY A 34 23.87 17.81 -0.73
CA GLY A 34 22.50 17.34 -0.96
C GLY A 34 21.63 18.33 -1.73
N LEU A 35 20.31 18.15 -1.64
CA LEU A 35 19.31 18.96 -2.33
C LEU A 35 18.97 20.27 -1.57
N SER A 36 18.53 21.29 -2.30
CA SER A 36 17.99 22.54 -1.74
C SER A 36 16.54 22.38 -1.31
N GLU A 37 16.05 23.21 -0.38
CA GLU A 37 14.66 23.12 0.09
C GLU A 37 13.64 23.44 -1.01
N GLU A 38 13.96 24.36 -1.92
CA GLU A 38 13.10 24.69 -3.07
C GLU A 38 12.98 23.50 -4.01
N ARG A 39 14.06 22.75 -4.18
CA ARG A 39 14.08 21.55 -5.01
C ARG A 39 13.31 20.41 -4.37
N VAL A 40 13.50 20.20 -3.06
CA VAL A 40 12.72 19.21 -2.29
C VAL A 40 11.22 19.51 -2.40
N LYS A 41 10.78 20.76 -2.24
CA LYS A 41 9.36 21.13 -2.39
C LYS A 41 8.83 20.82 -3.78
N ARG A 42 9.57 21.20 -4.82
CA ARG A 42 9.21 20.93 -6.22
C ARG A 42 9.15 19.44 -6.53
N ASP A 43 10.12 18.68 -6.04
CA ASP A 43 10.18 17.24 -6.27
C ASP A 43 9.10 16.51 -5.46
N LEU A 44 8.72 17.01 -4.28
CA LEU A 44 7.59 16.47 -3.51
C LEU A 44 6.25 16.72 -4.21
N GLU A 45 6.07 17.89 -4.84
CA GLU A 45 4.88 18.16 -5.69
C GLU A 45 4.84 17.26 -6.93
N ARG A 46 6.01 16.90 -7.47
CA ARG A 46 6.13 16.10 -8.70
C ARG A 46 6.00 14.60 -8.47
N TYR A 47 6.71 14.06 -7.48
CA TYR A 47 6.79 12.62 -7.20
C TYR A 47 5.78 12.17 -6.14
N GLY A 48 5.25 13.12 -5.36
CA GLY A 48 4.43 12.82 -4.18
C GLY A 48 5.28 12.43 -2.95
N PRO A 49 4.62 12.21 -1.81
CA PRO A 49 5.29 11.73 -0.60
C PRO A 49 5.84 10.31 -0.77
N ASN A 50 6.93 10.01 -0.06
CA ASN A 50 7.49 8.67 0.04
C ASN A 50 6.71 7.82 1.05
N GLU A 51 5.47 7.50 0.69
CA GLU A 51 4.59 6.62 1.44
C GLU A 51 3.77 5.81 0.43
N LEU A 52 3.44 4.58 0.79
CA LEU A 52 2.55 3.79 -0.04
C LEU A 52 1.10 4.26 0.23
N PRO A 53 0.32 4.64 -0.81
CA PRO A 53 -0.99 5.25 -0.63
C PRO A 53 -1.89 4.37 0.23
N ALA A 54 -2.56 4.92 1.24
CA ALA A 54 -3.54 4.13 1.98
C ALA A 54 -4.63 3.64 1.01
N GLU A 55 -4.99 2.36 1.08
CA GLU A 55 -6.24 1.94 0.46
C GLU A 55 -7.35 2.68 1.19
N GLU A 56 -8.12 3.48 0.45
CA GLU A 56 -9.35 4.05 0.97
C GLU A 56 -10.31 2.88 1.18
N GLY A 57 -10.30 2.33 2.39
CA GLY A 57 -11.25 1.29 2.78
C GLY A 57 -12.66 1.77 2.46
N LYS A 58 -13.50 0.86 1.97
CA LYS A 58 -14.88 1.22 1.60
C LYS A 58 -15.56 1.83 2.85
N PRO A 59 -16.23 2.98 2.72
CA PRO A 59 -16.89 3.57 3.87
C PRO A 59 -18.00 2.63 4.36
N LEU A 60 -18.25 2.60 5.67
CA LEU A 60 -19.19 1.67 6.31
C LEU A 60 -20.56 1.59 5.62
N TRP A 61 -21.09 2.73 5.18
CA TRP A 61 -22.37 2.77 4.48
C TRP A 61 -22.33 2.05 3.12
N LYS A 62 -21.19 2.09 2.42
CA LYS A 62 -21.01 1.40 1.13
C LYS A 62 -20.89 -0.10 1.35
N LEU A 63 -20.13 -0.53 2.37
CA LEU A 63 -20.07 -1.93 2.78
C LEU A 63 -21.46 -2.47 3.13
N ILE A 64 -22.25 -1.70 3.88
CA ILE A 64 -23.63 -2.07 4.21
C ILE A 64 -24.47 -2.21 2.93
N LEU A 65 -24.41 -1.26 2.00
CA LEU A 65 -25.16 -1.33 0.73
C LEU A 65 -24.79 -2.56 -0.11
N GLU A 66 -23.51 -2.93 -0.17
CA GLU A 66 -23.05 -4.11 -0.90
C GLU A 66 -23.64 -5.42 -0.33
N GLN A 67 -23.91 -5.48 0.98
CA GLN A 67 -24.61 -6.64 1.58
C GLN A 67 -26.07 -6.78 1.09
N PHE A 68 -26.68 -5.71 0.58
CA PHE A 68 -28.04 -5.73 0.00
C PHE A 68 -28.04 -5.90 -1.53
N ASP A 69 -26.87 -5.97 -2.17
CA ASP A 69 -26.79 -6.13 -3.63
C ASP A 69 -26.92 -7.59 -4.09
N ASP A 70 -26.81 -8.54 -3.16
CA ASP A 70 -27.03 -9.97 -3.37
C ASP A 70 -28.49 -10.28 -3.78
N LEU A 71 -28.67 -11.14 -4.78
CA LEU A 71 -29.98 -11.47 -5.33
C LEU A 71 -30.90 -12.14 -4.31
N LEU A 72 -30.40 -13.06 -3.48
CA LEU A 72 -31.21 -13.70 -2.43
C LEU A 72 -31.62 -12.67 -1.39
N VAL A 73 -30.72 -11.77 -1.01
CA VAL A 73 -31.04 -10.68 -0.08
C VAL A 73 -32.12 -9.77 -0.65
N LYS A 74 -32.06 -9.42 -1.95
CA LYS A 74 -33.12 -8.66 -2.63
C LYS A 74 -34.46 -9.40 -2.63
N ILE A 75 -34.48 -10.72 -2.82
CA ILE A 75 -35.69 -11.54 -2.74
C ILE A 75 -36.25 -11.52 -1.31
N LEU A 76 -35.42 -11.71 -0.28
CA LEU A 76 -35.84 -11.62 1.12
C LEU A 76 -36.37 -10.23 1.47
N LEU A 77 -35.74 -9.18 0.96
CA LEU A 77 -36.19 -7.80 1.16
C LEU A 77 -37.55 -7.57 0.49
N ALA A 78 -37.75 -8.09 -0.73
CA ALA A 78 -39.05 -8.04 -1.41
C ALA A 78 -40.13 -8.80 -0.63
N ALA A 79 -39.84 -9.99 -0.10
CA ALA A 79 -40.74 -10.74 0.75
C ALA A 79 -41.09 -9.98 2.04
N ALA A 80 -40.10 -9.35 2.69
CA ALA A 80 -40.31 -8.50 3.85
C ALA A 80 -41.22 -7.30 3.53
N CYS A 81 -41.02 -6.65 2.38
CA CYS A 81 -41.89 -5.57 1.93
C CYS A 81 -43.32 -6.04 1.67
N ILE A 82 -43.51 -7.19 1.02
CA ILE A 82 -44.85 -7.75 0.76
C ILE A 82 -45.54 -8.10 2.08
N SER A 83 -44.87 -8.82 2.99
CA SER A 83 -45.39 -9.19 4.31
C SER A 83 -45.75 -7.93 5.13
N PHE A 84 -44.91 -6.90 5.10
CA PHE A 84 -45.20 -5.62 5.76
C PHE A 84 -46.43 -4.91 5.18
N VAL A 85 -46.58 -4.89 3.86
CA VAL A 85 -47.75 -4.29 3.20
C VAL A 85 -49.02 -5.07 3.53
N LEU A 86 -48.98 -6.41 3.51
CA LEU A 86 -50.10 -7.25 3.91
C LEU A 86 -50.52 -7.01 5.35
N ALA A 87 -49.55 -6.90 6.27
CA ALA A 87 -49.81 -6.57 7.68
C ALA A 87 -50.45 -5.19 7.89
N LEU A 88 -50.18 -4.20 7.01
CA LEU A 88 -50.82 -2.89 7.06
C LEU A 88 -52.27 -2.89 6.53
N PHE A 89 -52.62 -3.83 5.64
CA PHE A 89 -53.95 -3.93 5.04
C PHE A 89 -54.86 -4.96 5.74
N GLU A 90 -54.33 -5.75 6.67
CA GLU A 90 -55.13 -6.63 7.51
C GLU A 90 -56.00 -5.80 8.47
N GLU A 91 -57.32 -5.83 8.28
CA GLU A 91 -58.28 -5.23 9.20
C GLU A 91 -58.16 -5.91 10.57
N HIS A 92 -57.57 -5.21 11.55
CA HIS A 92 -57.40 -5.68 12.93
C HIS A 92 -58.77 -5.95 13.58
N LYS A 93 -59.24 -7.20 13.50
CA LYS A 93 -60.48 -7.65 14.17
C LYS A 93 -60.26 -8.09 15.62
N GLU A 94 -59.03 -8.18 16.09
CA GLU A 94 -58.71 -8.52 17.48
C GLU A 94 -57.55 -7.65 18.01
N GLU A 95 -57.74 -7.02 19.16
CA GLU A 95 -56.82 -6.06 19.80
C GLU A 95 -55.45 -6.67 20.17
N ASP A 96 -55.31 -8.00 20.16
CA ASP A 96 -54.05 -8.74 20.40
C ASP A 96 -53.24 -9.04 19.11
N SER A 97 -53.77 -8.74 17.92
CA SER A 97 -53.18 -9.17 16.63
C SER A 97 -52.19 -8.18 16.01
N LEU A 98 -52.16 -6.92 16.48
CA LEU A 98 -51.23 -5.91 15.97
C LEU A 98 -49.77 -6.33 16.15
N VAL A 99 -49.42 -6.88 17.31
CA VAL A 99 -48.04 -7.31 17.58
C VAL A 99 -47.68 -8.53 16.72
N ALA A 100 -48.62 -9.46 16.52
CA ALA A 100 -48.44 -10.68 15.75
C ALA A 100 -48.23 -10.42 14.25
N ALA A 101 -49.00 -9.49 13.67
CA ALA A 101 -48.94 -9.16 12.24
C ALA A 101 -47.57 -8.58 11.81
N PHE A 102 -46.89 -7.86 12.71
CA PHE A 102 -45.55 -7.32 12.43
C PHE A 102 -44.40 -8.27 12.82
N VAL A 103 -44.65 -9.44 13.42
CA VAL A 103 -43.57 -10.37 13.82
C VAL A 103 -42.80 -10.87 12.59
N GLU A 104 -43.50 -11.33 11.56
CA GLU A 104 -42.87 -11.89 10.36
C GLU A 104 -41.94 -10.90 9.64
N PRO A 105 -42.38 -9.68 9.24
CA PRO A 105 -41.49 -8.73 8.58
C PRO A 105 -40.37 -8.25 9.51
N LEU A 106 -40.62 -8.17 10.83
CA LEU A 106 -39.60 -7.81 11.81
C LEU A 106 -38.52 -8.88 11.94
N VAL A 107 -38.87 -10.17 11.96
CA VAL A 107 -37.92 -11.28 12.02
C VAL A 107 -37.04 -11.32 10.76
N ILE A 108 -37.65 -11.15 9.58
CA ILE A 108 -36.88 -11.11 8.32
C ILE A 108 -35.90 -9.92 8.32
N LEU A 109 -36.36 -8.74 8.73
CA LEU A 109 -35.50 -7.56 8.84
C LEU A 109 -34.35 -7.78 9.83
N LEU A 110 -34.61 -8.42 10.97
CA LEU A 110 -33.59 -8.74 11.97
C LEU A 110 -32.53 -9.68 11.41
N ILE A 111 -32.92 -10.71 10.65
CA ILE A 111 -31.99 -11.63 9.98
C ILE A 111 -31.11 -10.86 8.97
N LEU A 112 -31.69 -9.97 8.17
CA LEU A 112 -30.95 -9.16 7.21
C LEU A 112 -29.94 -8.24 7.89
N ILE A 113 -30.33 -7.59 8.99
CA ILE A 113 -29.43 -6.73 9.78
C ILE A 113 -28.29 -7.56 10.39
N ALA A 114 -28.60 -8.75 10.93
CA ALA A 114 -27.60 -9.64 11.49
C ALA A 114 -26.59 -10.09 10.43
N ASN A 115 -27.07 -10.51 9.25
CA ASN A 115 -26.21 -10.91 8.13
C ASN A 115 -25.33 -9.76 7.65
N ALA A 116 -25.89 -8.57 7.45
CA ALA A 116 -25.12 -7.40 7.04
C ALA A 116 -24.04 -7.04 8.08
N THR A 117 -24.36 -7.15 9.37
CA THR A 117 -23.40 -6.89 10.46
C THR A 117 -22.24 -7.89 10.42
N VAL A 118 -22.53 -9.18 10.26
CA VAL A 118 -21.51 -10.23 10.14
C VAL A 118 -20.66 -10.03 8.88
N GLY A 119 -21.27 -9.72 7.74
CA GLY A 119 -20.56 -9.45 6.48
C GLY A 119 -19.60 -8.27 6.59
N VAL A 120 -20.06 -7.13 7.14
CA VAL A 120 -19.22 -5.94 7.37
C VAL A 120 -18.06 -6.25 8.33
N TRP A 121 -18.29 -7.08 9.35
CA TRP A 121 -17.23 -7.46 10.29
C TRP A 121 -16.16 -8.34 9.64
N GLN A 122 -16.56 -9.30 8.79
CA GLN A 122 -15.62 -10.17 8.07
C GLN A 122 -14.75 -9.39 7.08
N GLU A 123 -15.33 -8.44 6.34
CA GLU A 123 -14.59 -7.65 5.34
C GLU A 123 -13.56 -6.72 6.01
N ARG A 124 -13.95 -6.06 7.11
CA ARG A 124 -13.00 -5.25 7.90
C ARG A 124 -11.83 -6.03 8.48
N ASN A 125 -12.05 -7.29 8.83
CA ASN A 125 -10.99 -8.13 9.38
C ASN A 125 -10.01 -8.64 8.29
N ALA A 126 -10.40 -8.59 7.01
CA ALA A 126 -9.52 -8.91 5.89
C ALA A 126 -8.64 -7.71 5.49
N GLU A 127 -9.19 -6.49 5.48
CA GLU A 127 -8.45 -5.26 5.17
C GLU A 127 -7.32 -4.95 6.19
N SER A 128 -7.50 -5.30 7.46
CA SER A 128 -6.52 -5.03 8.52
C SER A 128 -5.17 -5.74 8.33
N ALA A 129 -5.13 -6.86 7.60
CA ALA A 129 -3.88 -7.55 7.27
C ALA A 129 -3.00 -6.73 6.30
N ILE A 130 -3.62 -5.94 5.42
CA ILE A 130 -2.91 -5.05 4.48
C ILE A 130 -2.35 -3.83 5.23
N GLU A 131 -3.07 -3.33 6.24
CA GLU A 131 -2.61 -2.19 7.05
C GLU A 131 -1.38 -2.52 7.90
N ALA A 132 -1.22 -3.77 8.33
CA ALA A 132 -0.01 -4.23 9.02
C ALA A 132 1.27 -4.07 8.16
N LEU A 133 1.16 -4.01 6.82
CA LEU A 133 2.32 -3.72 5.96
C LEU A 133 2.80 -2.26 6.10
N LYS A 134 1.92 -1.32 6.47
CA LYS A 134 2.28 0.10 6.69
C LYS A 134 3.16 0.29 7.92
N GLU A 135 3.06 -0.57 8.94
CA GLU A 135 3.95 -0.54 10.12
C GLU A 135 5.42 -0.81 9.76
N TYR A 136 5.69 -1.30 8.54
CA TYR A 136 7.03 -1.52 8.08
C TYR A 136 7.69 -0.28 7.44
N GLU A 137 6.99 0.83 7.22
CA GLU A 137 7.64 2.06 6.76
C GLU A 137 8.35 2.76 7.93
N PRO A 138 9.65 3.09 7.82
CA PRO A 138 10.35 3.78 8.90
C PRO A 138 9.78 5.20 9.06
N GLU A 139 9.51 5.63 10.29
CA GLU A 139 8.97 6.96 10.55
C GLU A 139 9.97 8.08 10.22
N ILE A 140 11.27 7.80 10.34
CA ILE A 140 12.35 8.79 10.26
C ILE A 140 13.46 8.34 9.29
N ALA A 141 13.89 9.24 8.41
CA ALA A 141 15.05 9.09 7.55
C ALA A 141 16.17 10.07 7.93
N LYS A 142 17.43 9.67 7.69
CA LYS A 142 18.63 10.49 7.89
C LYS A 142 19.12 11.01 6.54
N VAL A 143 19.04 12.32 6.33
CA VAL A 143 19.39 12.98 5.06
C VAL A 143 20.50 14.02 5.21
N VAL A 144 21.18 14.32 4.12
CA VAL A 144 22.05 15.49 3.96
C VAL A 144 21.38 16.43 2.95
N ARG A 145 21.09 17.66 3.35
CA ARG A 145 20.45 18.71 2.54
C ARG A 145 21.17 20.05 2.72
N GLN A 146 20.99 20.97 1.77
CA GLN A 146 21.78 22.21 1.68
C GLN A 146 21.55 23.19 2.82
N ASN A 147 20.40 23.12 3.49
CA ASN A 147 20.09 23.95 4.65
C ASN A 147 21.06 23.70 5.83
N ARG A 148 21.64 22.50 5.93
CA ARG A 148 22.75 22.18 6.85
C ARG A 148 23.78 21.32 6.12
N PRO A 149 24.66 21.93 5.32
CA PRO A 149 25.57 21.18 4.44
C PRO A 149 26.53 20.33 5.27
N GLY A 150 26.70 19.07 4.87
CA GLY A 150 27.54 18.10 5.58
C GLY A 150 26.98 17.59 6.92
N GLN A 151 25.87 18.14 7.43
CA GLN A 151 25.24 17.65 8.66
C GLN A 151 24.09 16.70 8.35
N ILE A 152 24.04 15.59 9.07
CA ILE A 152 22.94 14.63 8.99
C ILE A 152 21.72 15.22 9.71
N GLN A 153 20.60 15.25 9.01
CA GLN A 153 19.30 15.72 9.50
C GLN A 153 18.33 14.55 9.57
N ARG A 154 17.49 14.55 10.62
CA ARG A 154 16.41 13.58 10.77
C ARG A 154 15.11 14.21 10.28
N ILE A 155 14.53 13.64 9.24
CA ILE A 155 13.26 14.08 8.65
C ILE A 155 12.26 12.93 8.65
N LYS A 156 10.98 13.21 8.42
CA LYS A 156 10.00 12.15 8.21
C LYS A 156 10.31 11.40 6.92
N ALA A 157 10.26 10.07 6.92
CA ALA A 157 10.58 9.30 5.71
C ALA A 157 9.67 9.64 4.52
N ARG A 158 8.40 10.00 4.78
CA ARG A 158 7.44 10.48 3.76
C ARG A 158 7.88 11.74 3.01
N GLU A 159 8.81 12.52 3.57
CA GLU A 159 9.33 13.75 2.97
C GLU A 159 10.59 13.51 2.13
N LEU A 160 11.01 12.25 1.96
CA LEU A 160 12.07 11.87 1.03
C LEU A 160 11.61 12.04 -0.41
N VAL A 161 12.53 12.53 -1.24
CA VAL A 161 12.33 12.66 -2.69
C VAL A 161 13.47 12.01 -3.46
N PRO A 162 13.25 11.56 -4.71
CA PRO A 162 14.33 11.11 -5.58
C PRO A 162 15.44 12.16 -5.70
N GLY A 163 16.69 11.73 -5.52
CA GLY A 163 17.87 12.60 -5.47
C GLY A 163 18.32 13.00 -4.07
N ASP A 164 17.55 12.76 -3.01
CA ASP A 164 18.01 12.98 -1.65
C ASP A 164 19.25 12.14 -1.34
N ILE A 165 20.20 12.73 -0.61
CA ILE A 165 21.36 12.02 -0.09
C ILE A 165 21.00 11.50 1.30
N VAL A 166 21.03 10.18 1.46
CA VAL A 166 20.63 9.50 2.69
C VAL A 166 21.81 8.76 3.30
N GLU A 167 21.86 8.75 4.63
CA GLU A 167 22.82 7.96 5.39
C GLU A 167 22.09 6.83 6.10
N ILE A 168 22.60 5.61 5.99
CA ILE A 168 22.01 4.44 6.64
C ILE A 168 23.08 3.68 7.40
N ALA A 169 22.76 3.30 8.63
CA ALA A 169 23.62 2.57 9.54
C ALA A 169 22.94 1.27 10.02
N VAL A 170 23.71 0.43 10.70
CA VAL A 170 23.22 -0.80 11.34
C VAL A 170 21.99 -0.54 12.20
N GLY A 171 20.99 -1.42 12.07
CA GLY A 171 19.71 -1.32 12.77
C GLY A 171 18.70 -0.35 12.12
N ASP A 172 19.13 0.49 11.18
CA ASP A 172 18.18 1.30 10.43
C ASP A 172 17.43 0.43 9.41
N LYS A 173 16.14 0.74 9.24
CA LYS A 173 15.35 0.28 8.12
C LYS A 173 15.51 1.23 6.94
N VAL A 174 15.65 0.67 5.75
CA VAL A 174 15.86 1.42 4.51
C VAL A 174 14.55 2.13 4.13
N PRO A 175 14.54 3.48 4.03
CA PRO A 175 13.30 4.26 3.89
C PRO A 175 12.78 4.41 2.45
N ALA A 176 13.63 4.16 1.46
CA ALA A 176 13.34 4.32 0.03
C ALA A 176 14.34 3.45 -0.76
N ASP A 177 14.13 3.28 -2.06
CA ASP A 177 15.12 2.61 -2.89
C ASP A 177 16.31 3.54 -3.14
N ILE A 178 17.51 3.05 -2.86
CA ILE A 178 18.72 3.88 -2.77
C ILE A 178 19.87 3.24 -3.53
N ARG A 179 20.54 4.04 -4.36
CA ARG A 179 21.83 3.70 -4.96
C ARG A 179 22.95 4.05 -3.98
N ILE A 180 23.70 3.05 -3.53
CA ILE A 180 24.83 3.25 -2.62
C ILE A 180 25.93 4.05 -3.33
N THR A 181 26.42 5.12 -2.73
CA THR A 181 27.53 5.91 -3.30
C THR A 181 28.83 5.70 -2.54
N THR A 182 28.75 5.64 -1.22
CA THR A 182 29.92 5.57 -0.33
C THR A 182 29.64 4.59 0.81
N ILE A 183 30.56 3.68 1.08
CA ILE A 183 30.51 2.78 2.23
C ILE A 183 31.57 3.24 3.23
N TYR A 184 31.16 3.55 4.46
CA TYR A 184 32.06 4.06 5.51
C TYR A 184 32.67 2.92 6.35
N SER A 185 31.99 1.78 6.43
CA SER A 185 32.47 0.58 7.11
C SER A 185 33.26 -0.34 6.18
N THR A 186 33.95 -1.35 6.72
CA THR A 186 34.63 -2.39 5.92
C THR A 186 33.68 -3.11 4.96
N THR A 187 32.48 -3.41 5.44
CA THR A 187 31.41 -4.01 4.65
C THR A 187 30.08 -3.43 5.10
N ILE A 188 29.10 -3.39 4.19
CA ILE A 188 27.69 -3.18 4.50
C ILE A 188 26.94 -4.49 4.23
N ARG A 189 26.09 -4.92 5.15
CA ARG A 189 25.26 -6.13 5.03
C ARG A 189 23.81 -5.77 5.22
N VAL A 190 22.96 -6.31 4.36
CA VAL A 190 21.52 -6.00 4.32
C VAL A 190 20.74 -7.29 4.42
N ASP A 191 19.75 -7.32 5.30
CA ASP A 191 18.72 -8.35 5.34
C ASP A 191 17.63 -8.01 4.32
N GLN A 192 17.56 -8.83 3.26
CA GLN A 192 16.61 -8.66 2.15
C GLN A 192 15.55 -9.77 2.14
N SER A 193 15.34 -10.44 3.28
CA SER A 193 14.36 -11.54 3.43
C SER A 193 12.95 -11.13 3.02
N LEU A 194 12.55 -9.87 3.25
CA LEU A 194 11.25 -9.35 2.85
C LEU A 194 10.99 -9.44 1.32
N LEU A 195 12.03 -9.23 0.51
CA LEU A 195 11.89 -9.18 -0.96
C LEU A 195 12.35 -10.45 -1.66
N THR A 196 13.18 -11.26 -1.00
CA THR A 196 13.83 -12.42 -1.62
C THR A 196 13.47 -13.74 -0.95
N GLY A 197 12.89 -13.71 0.26
CA GLY A 197 12.64 -14.90 1.08
C GLY A 197 13.89 -15.51 1.73
N GLU A 198 15.08 -15.00 1.43
CA GLU A 198 16.34 -15.53 1.95
C GLU A 198 16.73 -14.83 3.26
N SER A 199 16.92 -15.59 4.34
CA SER A 199 17.27 -15.05 5.67
C SER A 199 18.75 -14.65 5.82
N VAL A 200 19.59 -14.91 4.80
CA VAL A 200 21.03 -14.63 4.87
C VAL A 200 21.31 -13.20 4.43
N SER A 201 22.00 -12.44 5.29
CA SER A 201 22.40 -11.06 4.94
C SER A 201 23.32 -11.03 3.72
N VAL A 202 23.05 -10.10 2.80
CA VAL A 202 23.80 -9.91 1.54
C VAL A 202 24.78 -8.75 1.68
N ILE A 203 26.02 -8.94 1.21
CA ILE A 203 27.03 -7.88 1.16
C ILE A 203 26.74 -6.97 -0.04
N LYS A 204 26.76 -5.65 0.18
CA LYS A 204 26.59 -4.65 -0.89
C LYS A 204 27.91 -3.96 -1.25
N HIS A 205 27.97 -3.44 -2.47
CA HIS A 205 29.13 -2.78 -3.09
C HIS A 205 28.69 -1.49 -3.78
N THR A 206 29.64 -0.64 -4.18
CA THR A 206 29.35 0.61 -4.91
C THR A 206 29.41 0.45 -6.42
N ASP A 207 30.03 -0.61 -6.92
CA ASP A 207 30.30 -0.80 -8.35
C ASP A 207 29.00 -0.99 -9.14
N PRO A 208 28.95 -0.52 -10.41
CA PRO A 208 27.81 -0.79 -11.29
C PRO A 208 27.64 -2.28 -11.55
N VAL A 209 26.39 -2.70 -11.66
CA VAL A 209 25.99 -4.05 -12.08
C VAL A 209 25.66 -3.98 -13.58
N PRO A 210 26.41 -4.66 -14.47
CA PRO A 210 26.30 -4.43 -15.91
C PRO A 210 24.96 -4.79 -16.53
N ASP A 211 24.23 -5.76 -15.96
CA ASP A 211 23.00 -6.30 -16.55
C ASP A 211 21.78 -5.40 -16.24
N PRO A 212 21.14 -4.78 -17.25
CA PRO A 212 19.90 -4.04 -17.07
C PRO A 212 18.71 -4.92 -16.67
N ARG A 213 18.80 -6.24 -16.81
CA ARG A 213 17.76 -7.20 -16.42
C ARG A 213 18.10 -7.95 -15.13
N ALA A 214 19.09 -7.47 -14.38
CA ALA A 214 19.47 -8.05 -13.09
C ALA A 214 18.26 -8.14 -12.16
N VAL A 215 18.09 -9.31 -11.54
CA VAL A 215 17.09 -9.54 -10.49
C VAL A 215 17.48 -8.79 -9.21
N ASN A 216 16.53 -8.62 -8.28
CA ASN A 216 16.77 -7.85 -7.06
C ASN A 216 17.94 -8.38 -6.20
N GLN A 217 18.21 -9.69 -6.26
CA GLN A 217 19.36 -10.33 -5.59
C GLN A 217 20.71 -9.86 -6.16
N ASP A 218 20.78 -9.65 -7.49
CA ASP A 218 22.02 -9.28 -8.19
C ASP A 218 22.33 -7.78 -8.12
N LYS A 219 21.33 -6.95 -7.78
CA LYS A 219 21.49 -5.50 -7.55
C LYS A 219 22.25 -5.23 -6.25
N LYS A 220 23.54 -5.59 -6.23
CA LYS A 220 24.44 -5.48 -5.08
C LYS A 220 24.81 -4.05 -4.72
N ASN A 221 24.39 -3.06 -5.50
CA ASN A 221 24.64 -1.65 -5.24
C ASN A 221 23.38 -0.84 -4.91
N ILE A 222 22.24 -1.54 -4.75
CA ILE A 222 20.96 -0.96 -4.36
C ILE A 222 20.57 -1.45 -2.96
N LEU A 223 20.05 -0.53 -2.16
CA LEU A 223 19.28 -0.80 -0.95
C LEU A 223 17.80 -0.63 -1.30
N PHE A 224 16.96 -1.56 -0.86
CA PHE A 224 15.53 -1.51 -1.18
C PHE A 224 14.72 -1.07 0.03
N SER A 225 13.68 -0.28 -0.21
CA SER A 225 12.75 0.16 0.83
C SER A 225 12.19 -1.03 1.62
N GLY A 226 12.09 -0.87 2.94
CA GLY A 226 11.60 -1.90 3.86
C GLY A 226 12.65 -2.94 4.30
N THR A 227 13.81 -3.03 3.64
CA THR A 227 14.91 -3.91 4.07
C THR A 227 15.67 -3.34 5.27
N ASN A 228 16.37 -4.19 6.03
CA ASN A 228 17.07 -3.77 7.26
C ASN A 228 18.60 -3.85 7.07
N ILE A 229 19.34 -2.90 7.63
CA ILE A 229 20.81 -2.98 7.65
C ILE A 229 21.26 -3.87 8.81
N ALA A 230 21.79 -5.04 8.45
CA ALA A 230 22.33 -6.01 9.40
C ALA A 230 23.69 -5.59 9.95
N ALA A 231 24.54 -4.93 9.15
CA ALA A 231 25.84 -4.44 9.59
C ALA A 231 26.38 -3.32 8.70
N GLY A 232 27.14 -2.41 9.28
CA GLY A 232 27.89 -1.39 8.56
C GLY A 232 27.19 -0.03 8.51
N LYS A 233 27.80 0.89 7.73
CA LYS A 233 27.32 2.25 7.55
C LYS A 233 27.65 2.72 6.13
N CYS A 234 26.69 3.34 5.45
CA CYS A 234 26.86 3.83 4.10
C CYS A 234 26.04 5.11 3.84
N LYS A 235 26.34 5.74 2.72
CA LYS A 235 25.59 6.85 2.12
C LYS A 235 25.14 6.44 0.72
N GLY A 236 24.00 6.96 0.30
CA GLY A 236 23.48 6.75 -1.05
C GLY A 236 22.54 7.86 -1.51
N VAL A 237 22.18 7.77 -2.79
CA VAL A 237 21.22 8.66 -3.46
C VAL A 237 19.89 7.93 -3.57
N VAL A 238 18.79 8.55 -3.16
CA VAL A 238 17.44 8.01 -3.35
C VAL A 238 17.12 7.97 -4.85
N ILE A 239 16.76 6.79 -5.35
CA ILE A 239 16.43 6.55 -6.77
C ILE A 239 14.93 6.33 -6.99
N GLY A 240 14.20 5.87 -5.97
CA GLY A 240 12.77 5.61 -6.04
C GLY A 240 12.11 5.77 -4.68
N THR A 241 10.89 6.34 -4.68
CA THR A 241 10.07 6.60 -3.49
C THR A 241 8.64 6.13 -3.71
N GLY A 242 7.93 5.82 -2.62
CA GLY A 242 6.53 5.38 -2.64
C GLY A 242 6.29 4.21 -3.60
N LEU A 243 5.30 4.34 -4.49
CA LEU A 243 4.94 3.33 -5.49
C LEU A 243 6.05 2.99 -6.49
N ASN A 244 7.05 3.86 -6.66
CA ASN A 244 8.16 3.62 -7.60
C ASN A 244 9.28 2.74 -7.02
N THR A 245 9.19 2.36 -5.74
CA THR A 245 10.11 1.41 -5.11
C THR A 245 9.78 -0.04 -5.50
N GLU A 246 10.70 -0.99 -5.29
CA GLU A 246 10.43 -2.41 -5.52
C GLU A 246 9.26 -2.92 -4.66
N ILE A 247 9.17 -2.52 -3.38
CA ILE A 247 8.01 -2.86 -2.53
C ILE A 247 6.72 -2.17 -3.01
N GLY A 248 6.82 -0.96 -3.55
CA GLY A 248 5.70 -0.23 -4.13
C GLY A 248 5.15 -0.86 -5.41
N LYS A 249 6.03 -1.44 -6.24
CA LYS A 249 5.62 -2.24 -7.42
C LYS A 249 4.86 -3.49 -7.01
N ILE A 250 5.39 -4.25 -6.03
CA ILE A 250 4.69 -5.42 -5.47
C ILE A 250 3.32 -5.02 -4.95
N ARG A 251 3.22 -3.91 -4.21
CA ARG A 251 1.93 -3.41 -3.71
C ARG A 251 0.96 -3.04 -4.83
N SER A 252 1.45 -2.39 -5.89
CA SER A 252 0.64 -2.00 -7.04
C SER A 252 0.09 -3.22 -7.79
N GLU A 253 0.92 -4.27 -7.94
CA GLU A 253 0.51 -5.53 -8.56
C GLU A 253 -0.52 -6.29 -7.70
N MET A 254 -0.33 -6.30 -6.38
CA MET A 254 -1.30 -6.88 -5.44
C MET A 254 -2.64 -6.14 -5.50
N ALA A 255 -2.62 -4.81 -5.53
CA ALA A 255 -3.84 -3.99 -5.59
C ALA A 255 -4.55 -4.07 -6.96
N ALA A 256 -3.80 -4.31 -8.05
CA ALA A 256 -4.36 -4.50 -9.38
C ALA A 256 -4.96 -5.91 -9.59
N THR A 257 -4.63 -6.86 -8.72
CA THR A 257 -5.19 -8.21 -8.78
C THR A 257 -6.62 -8.16 -8.26
N GLU A 258 -7.59 -8.26 -9.17
CA GLU A 258 -9.00 -8.38 -8.78
C GLU A 258 -9.19 -9.65 -7.94
N VAL A 259 -9.90 -9.50 -6.82
CA VAL A 259 -10.25 -10.64 -5.97
C VAL A 259 -11.25 -11.50 -6.74
N GLU A 260 -10.78 -12.60 -7.33
CA GLU A 260 -11.67 -13.58 -7.93
C GLU A 260 -12.61 -14.16 -6.86
N LYS A 261 -13.92 -14.22 -7.20
CA LYS A 261 -14.90 -14.90 -6.36
C LYS A 261 -14.49 -16.35 -6.16
N THR A 262 -14.59 -16.84 -4.93
CA THR A 262 -14.27 -18.24 -4.63
C THR A 262 -15.18 -19.19 -5.42
N PRO A 263 -14.74 -20.42 -5.75
CA PRO A 263 -15.58 -21.39 -6.47
C PRO A 263 -16.93 -21.66 -5.78
N LEU A 264 -16.97 -21.57 -4.44
CA LEU A 264 -18.21 -21.70 -3.68
C LEU A 264 -19.13 -20.49 -3.86
N GLN A 265 -18.60 -19.27 -3.82
CA GLN A 265 -19.37 -18.05 -4.10
C GLN A 265 -19.95 -18.06 -5.52
N GLN A 266 -19.16 -18.47 -6.51
CA GLN A 266 -19.66 -18.63 -7.88
C GLN A 266 -20.82 -19.64 -7.96
N LYS A 267 -20.72 -20.76 -7.22
CA LYS A 267 -21.79 -21.77 -7.16
C LYS A 267 -23.04 -21.27 -6.43
N LEU A 268 -22.88 -20.44 -5.39
CA LEU A 268 -23.99 -19.83 -4.68
C LEU A 268 -24.69 -18.78 -5.54
N ASP A 269 -23.93 -17.98 -6.30
CA ASP A 269 -24.48 -17.01 -7.26
C ASP A 269 -25.28 -17.73 -8.37
N GLU A 270 -24.71 -18.80 -8.97
CA GLU A 270 -25.40 -19.65 -9.96
C GLU A 270 -26.69 -20.26 -9.39
N PHE A 271 -26.65 -20.76 -8.16
CA PHE A 271 -27.83 -21.33 -7.50
C PHE A 271 -28.90 -20.27 -7.23
N SER A 272 -28.49 -19.05 -6.90
CA SER A 272 -29.39 -17.92 -6.69
C SER A 272 -30.09 -17.50 -7.97
N GLU A 273 -29.38 -17.51 -9.11
CA GLU A 273 -29.98 -17.26 -10.44
C GLU A 273 -30.99 -18.35 -10.83
N GLN A 274 -30.73 -19.62 -10.48
CA GLN A 274 -31.65 -20.73 -10.78
C GLN A 274 -32.94 -20.75 -9.94
N LEU A 275 -32.90 -20.13 -8.76
CA LEU A 275 -34.07 -20.00 -7.87
C LEU A 275 -35.00 -18.85 -8.26
N SER A 276 -34.53 -17.92 -9.11
CA SER A 276 -35.32 -16.82 -9.66
C SER A 276 -36.15 -17.24 -10.89
#